data_AF-G8S6C8-F1
#
_entry.id   AF-G8S6C8-F1
#
_cell.length_a   1.000
_cell.length_b   1.000
_cell.length_c   1.000
_cell.angle_alpha   90.00
_cell.angle_beta   90.00
_cell.angle_gamma   90.00
#
_symmetry.space_group_name_H-M   'P 1'
#
loop_
_entity.id
_entity.type
_entity.pdbx_description
1 polymer ?
#
loop_
_entity_poly.entity_id
_entity_poly.type
_entity_poly.pdbx_seq_one_letter_code
_entity_poly.pdbx_strand_id
1 'polypeptide(L)'
;MRPDWLTHRFHVLVVRFGLPLVRLHDLRHGAASLAGAAGVELKVIQHDLGHSSAVTTADTYWTVFRELAHQAVAVTAGLLRTHARFRLRLEAASQA
;
A
#
# COMPACT_ATOMS: atom_id res chain seq x y z
N MET A 1 -9.17 -30.34 15.52
CA MET A 1 -8.64 -29.06 16.02
C MET A 1 -9.77 -28.04 16.01
N ARG A 2 -9.94 -27.24 17.08
CA ARG A 2 -10.94 -26.17 17.12
C ARG A 2 -10.42 -24.95 16.33
N PRO A 3 -11.19 -24.35 15.40
CA PRO A 3 -10.71 -23.26 14.55
C PRO A 3 -10.23 -22.03 15.34
N ASP A 4 -10.82 -21.81 16.51
CA ASP A 4 -10.59 -20.66 17.38
C ASP A 4 -9.38 -20.82 18.32
N TRP A 5 -8.77 -22.02 18.38
CA TRP A 5 -7.67 -22.31 19.29
C TRP A 5 -6.47 -21.36 19.10
N LEU A 6 -6.11 -21.08 17.85
CA LEU A 6 -4.96 -20.22 17.53
C LEU A 6 -5.22 -18.76 17.93
N THR A 7 -6.44 -18.26 17.69
CA THR A 7 -6.86 -16.91 18.10
C THR A 7 -6.80 -16.76 19.62
N HIS A 8 -7.32 -17.74 20.36
CA HIS A 8 -7.29 -17.71 21.81
C HIS A 8 -5.86 -17.80 22.35
N ARG A 9 -5.04 -18.70 21.79
CA ARG A 9 -3.64 -18.84 22.17
C ARG A 9 -2.85 -17.56 21.91
N PHE A 10 -3.08 -16.90 20.78
CA PHE A 10 -2.44 -15.63 20.44
C PHE A 10 -2.81 -14.54 21.44
N HIS A 11 -4.10 -14.40 21.79
CA HIS A 11 -4.55 -13.44 22.79
C HIS A 11 -3.87 -13.66 24.15
N VAL A 12 -3.74 -14.91 24.60
CA VAL A 12 -3.00 -15.24 25.83
C VAL A 12 -1.55 -14.78 25.77
N LEU A 13 -0.88 -14.94 24.62
CA LEU A 13 0.51 -14.49 24.46
C LEU A 13 0.62 -12.96 24.47
N VAL A 14 -0.27 -12.25 23.78
CA VAL A 14 -0.32 -10.77 23.78
C VAL A 14 -0.41 -10.23 25.20
N VAL A 15 -1.34 -10.76 26.00
CA VAL A 15 -1.50 -10.37 27.42
C VAL A 15 -0.28 -10.75 28.25
N ARG A 16 0.25 -11.98 28.08
CA ARG A 16 1.40 -12.47 28.85
C ARG A 16 2.65 -11.62 28.66
N PHE A 17 2.86 -11.08 27.46
CA PHE A 17 4.02 -10.24 27.14
C PHE A 17 3.76 -8.75 27.29
N GLY A 18 2.59 -8.33 27.78
CA GLY A 18 2.25 -6.93 27.98
C GLY A 18 2.22 -6.12 26.68
N LEU A 19 1.93 -6.78 25.55
CA LEU A 19 1.83 -6.11 24.26
C LEU A 19 0.51 -5.31 24.18
N PRO A 20 0.46 -4.23 23.37
CA PRO A 20 -0.79 -3.58 23.02
C PRO A 20 -1.80 -4.61 22.49
N LEU A 21 -3.08 -4.42 22.80
CA LEU A 21 -4.14 -5.34 22.38
C LEU A 21 -4.21 -5.43 20.86
N VAL A 22 -3.66 -6.52 20.32
CA VAL A 22 -3.62 -6.84 18.90
C VAL A 22 -4.22 -8.21 18.67
N ARG A 23 -5.02 -8.37 17.61
CA ARG A 23 -5.63 -9.64 17.23
C ARG A 23 -4.75 -10.36 16.22
N LEU A 24 -4.94 -11.67 16.12
CA LEU A 24 -4.18 -12.50 15.17
C LEU A 24 -4.38 -12.03 13.72
N HIS A 25 -5.59 -11.58 13.36
CA HIS A 25 -5.90 -11.05 12.03
C HIS A 25 -5.17 -9.73 11.75
N ASP A 26 -4.89 -8.93 12.77
CA ASP A 26 -4.20 -7.65 12.60
C ASP A 26 -2.74 -7.87 12.14
N LEU A 27 -2.13 -9.04 12.40
CA LEU A 27 -0.83 -9.40 11.83
C LEU A 27 -0.86 -9.50 10.30
N ARG A 28 -1.96 -10.03 9.76
CA ARG A 28 -2.16 -10.14 8.31
C ARG A 28 -2.32 -8.75 7.69
N HIS A 29 -2.99 -7.83 8.39
CA HIS A 29 -3.03 -6.43 8.00
C HIS A 29 -1.65 -5.77 8.05
N GLY A 30 -0.88 -6.01 9.11
CA GLY A 30 0.49 -5.51 9.23
C GLY A 30 1.39 -5.95 8.08
N ALA A 31 1.36 -7.24 7.71
CA ALA A 31 2.15 -7.79 6.61
C ALA A 31 1.86 -7.10 5.27
N ALA A 32 0.59 -6.85 4.97
CA ALA A 32 0.18 -6.19 3.75
C ALA A 32 0.53 -4.69 3.74
N SER A 33 0.39 -4.00 4.87
CA SER A 33 0.86 -2.61 5.02
C SER A 33 2.37 -2.50 4.76
N LEU A 34 3.16 -3.44 5.30
CA LEU A 34 4.62 -3.49 5.08
C LEU A 34 4.96 -3.78 3.62
N ALA A 35 4.24 -4.71 2.97
CA ALA A 35 4.43 -5.00 1.55
C ALA A 35 4.09 -3.78 0.67
N GLY A 36 2.99 -3.08 0.96
CA GLY A 36 2.62 -1.84 0.28
C GLY A 36 3.66 -0.73 0.48
N ALA A 37 4.17 -0.56 1.71
CA ALA A 37 5.24 0.40 1.99
C ALA A 37 6.56 0.06 1.28
N ALA A 38 6.83 -1.24 1.05
CA ALA A 38 7.96 -1.71 0.25
C ALA A 38 7.75 -1.56 -1.26
N GLY A 39 6.61 -1.02 -1.71
CA GLY A 39 6.30 -0.80 -3.12
C GLY A 39 5.84 -2.05 -3.87
N VAL A 40 5.45 -3.12 -3.16
CA VAL A 40 4.89 -4.32 -3.80
C VAL A 40 3.55 -3.99 -4.45
N GLU A 41 3.36 -4.44 -5.68
CA GLU A 41 2.12 -4.21 -6.41
C GLU A 41 0.92 -4.80 -5.65
N LEU A 42 -0.17 -4.03 -5.56
CA LEU A 42 -1.38 -4.45 -4.84
C LEU A 42 -1.92 -5.81 -5.32
N LYS A 43 -1.76 -6.15 -6.59
CA LYS A 43 -2.21 -7.43 -7.14
C LYS A 43 -1.39 -8.61 -6.62
N VAL A 44 -0.10 -8.41 -6.41
CA VAL A 44 0.79 -9.40 -5.78
C VAL A 44 0.41 -9.57 -4.31
N ILE A 45 0.19 -8.47 -3.59
CA ILE A 45 -0.28 -8.51 -2.19
C ILE A 45 -1.63 -9.25 -2.08
N GLN A 46 -2.58 -8.98 -2.99
CA GLN A 46 -3.88 -9.65 -3.01
C GLN A 46 -3.76 -11.16 -3.25
N HIS A 47 -2.89 -11.56 -4.19
CA HIS A 47 -2.60 -12.96 -4.48
C HIS A 47 -2.00 -13.67 -3.26
N ASP A 48 -0.98 -13.08 -2.63
CA ASP A 48 -0.28 -13.67 -1.48
C ASP A 48 -1.18 -13.80 -0.24
N LEU A 49 -2.15 -12.90 -0.10
CA LEU A 49 -3.17 -13.02 0.92
C LEU A 49 -4.22 -14.07 0.54
N GLY A 50 -4.44 -14.40 -0.72
CA GLY A 50 -5.50 -15.31 -1.14
C GLY A 50 -6.90 -14.72 -0.95
N HIS A 51 -7.04 -13.40 -1.09
CA HIS A 51 -8.35 -12.73 -1.08
C HIS A 51 -9.04 -12.94 -2.45
N SER A 52 -10.25 -13.49 -2.46
CA SER A 52 -11.07 -13.60 -3.68
C SER A 52 -11.70 -12.26 -4.12
N SER A 53 -11.63 -11.21 -3.31
CA SER A 53 -12.15 -9.86 -3.60
C SER A 53 -11.14 -8.77 -3.24
N ALA A 54 -10.99 -7.80 -4.15
CA ALA A 54 -10.12 -6.63 -4.00
C ALA A 54 -10.60 -5.63 -2.92
N VAL A 55 -11.90 -5.67 -2.56
CA VAL A 55 -12.59 -4.68 -1.73
C VAL A 55 -12.14 -4.72 -0.27
N THR A 56 -11.78 -5.90 0.28
CA THR A 56 -11.26 -6.01 1.66
C THR A 56 -9.83 -5.48 1.81
N THR A 57 -9.10 -5.36 0.69
CA THR A 57 -7.69 -4.96 0.68
C THR A 57 -7.56 -3.44 0.51
N ALA A 58 -8.37 -2.81 -0.33
CA ALA A 58 -8.27 -1.36 -0.58
C ALA A 58 -8.71 -0.49 0.61
N ASP A 59 -9.79 -0.83 1.31
CA ASP A 59 -10.36 0.00 2.38
C ASP A 59 -9.49 0.07 3.65
N THR A 60 -8.61 -0.92 3.89
CA THR A 60 -7.74 -0.96 5.10
C THR A 60 -6.37 -0.29 4.87
N TYR A 61 -5.88 -0.22 3.63
CA TYR A 61 -4.55 0.35 3.31
C TYR A 61 -4.61 1.75 2.69
N TRP A 62 -5.75 2.42 2.80
CA TRP A 62 -6.01 3.73 2.20
C TRP A 62 -4.91 4.76 2.45
N THR A 63 -4.30 4.79 3.64
CA THR A 63 -3.23 5.73 3.97
C THR A 63 -1.92 5.48 3.21
N VAL A 64 -1.50 4.21 3.08
CA VAL A 64 -0.30 3.83 2.33
C VAL A 64 -0.51 4.06 0.83
N PHE A 65 -1.69 3.71 0.32
CA PHE A 65 -2.04 3.96 -1.09
C PHE A 65 -2.15 5.44 -1.42
N ARG A 66 -2.61 6.28 -0.47
CA ARG A 66 -2.71 7.72 -0.67
C ARG A 66 -1.34 8.38 -0.80
N GLU A 67 -0.35 7.95 -0.01
CA GLU A 67 1.03 8.43 -0.14
C GLU A 67 1.64 8.01 -1.49
N LEU A 68 1.48 6.74 -1.88
CA LEU A 68 1.93 6.26 -3.19
C LEU A 68 1.26 7.02 -4.35
N ALA A 69 -0.04 7.29 -4.24
CA ALA A 69 -0.79 8.05 -5.24
C ALA A 69 -0.31 9.51 -5.31
N HIS A 70 -0.03 10.15 -4.17
CA HIS A 70 0.53 11.50 -4.12
C HIS A 70 1.90 11.57 -4.81
N GLN A 71 2.77 10.60 -4.56
CA GLN A 71 4.08 10.51 -5.20
C GLN A 71 3.97 10.31 -6.71
N ALA A 72 3.07 9.42 -7.17
CA ALA A 72 2.82 9.18 -8.58
C ALA A 72 2.31 10.44 -9.31
N VAL A 73 1.40 11.20 -8.69
CA VAL A 73 0.91 12.47 -9.22
C VAL A 73 2.04 13.51 -9.33
N ALA A 74 2.88 13.62 -8.29
CA ALA A 74 4.00 14.56 -8.29
C ALA A 74 4.99 14.28 -9.44
N VAL A 75 5.35 13.00 -9.63
CA VAL A 75 6.23 12.56 -10.73
C VAL A 75 5.60 12.85 -12.09
N THR A 76 4.34 12.49 -12.28
CA THR A 76 3.61 12.70 -13.55
C THR A 76 3.51 14.18 -13.89
N ALA A 77 3.18 15.03 -12.91
CA ALA A 77 3.12 16.48 -13.11
C ALA A 77 4.49 17.09 -13.44
N GLY A 78 5.57 16.51 -12.92
CA GLY A 78 6.94 16.89 -13.28
C GLY A 78 7.27 16.54 -14.73
N LEU A 79 6.94 15.33 -15.17
CA LEU A 79 7.17 14.88 -16.55
C LEU A 79 6.41 15.74 -17.57
N LEU A 80 5.12 16.01 -17.30
CA LEU A 80 4.29 16.87 -18.16
C LEU A 80 4.86 18.29 -18.27
N ARG A 81 5.31 18.88 -17.15
CA ARG A 81 5.94 20.22 -17.15
C ARG A 81 7.25 20.24 -17.94
N THR A 82 8.08 19.22 -17.78
CA THR A 82 9.34 19.10 -18.51
C THR A 82 9.08 18.99 -20.02
N HIS A 83 8.13 18.16 -20.41
CA HIS A 83 7.75 17.98 -21.81
C HIS A 83 7.18 19.27 -22.42
N ALA A 84 6.28 19.96 -21.73
CA ALA A 84 5.71 21.23 -22.18
C ALA A 84 6.79 22.31 -22.38
N ARG A 85 7.76 22.40 -21.44
CA ARG A 85 8.89 23.33 -21.54
C ARG A 85 9.80 23.03 -22.73
N PHE A 86 10.07 21.75 -22.97
CA PHE A 86 10.87 21.33 -24.12
C PHE A 86 10.18 21.70 -25.43
N ARG A 87 8.88 21.44 -25.53
CA ARG A 87 8.07 21.78 -26.71
C ARG A 87 8.05 23.28 -27.01
N LEU A 88 7.82 24.11 -25.99
CA LEU A 88 7.81 25.58 -26.15
C LEU A 88 9.17 26.13 -26.59
N ARG A 89 10.28 25.53 -26.13
CA ARG A 89 11.64 25.90 -26.57
C ARG A 89 11.90 25.53 -28.03
N LEU A 90 11.40 24.38 -28.47
CA LEU A 90 11.51 23.98 -29.89
C LEU A 90 10.71 24.91 -30.81
N GLU A 91 9.51 25.29 -30.41
CA GLU A 91 8.65 26.21 -31.17
C GLU A 91 9.25 27.62 -31.24
N ALA A 92 9.84 28.11 -30.15
CA ALA A 92 10.54 29.39 -30.14
C ALA A 92 11.82 29.37 -31.00
N ALA A 93 12.52 28.24 -31.06
CA ALA A 93 13.73 28.07 -31.87
C ALA A 93 13.44 27.87 -33.37
N SER A 94 12.24 27.43 -33.76
CA SER A 94 11.86 27.31 -35.17
C SER A 94 11.29 28.59 -35.78
N GLN A 95 11.06 29.63 -34.96
CA GLN A 95 10.52 30.93 -35.38
C GLN A 95 11.56 32.06 -35.41
N ALA A 96 12.82 31.75 -35.07
CA ALA A 96 13.98 32.64 -35.13
C ALA A 96 14.89 32.26 -36.30
#